data_AF-A0A7V3LIT3-F1
#
_entry.id   AF-A0A7V3LIT3-F1
#
_cell.length_a   1.000
_cell.length_b   1.000
_cell.length_c   1.000
_cell.angle_alpha   90.00
_cell.angle_beta   90.00
_cell.angle_gamma   90.00
#
_symmetry.space_group_name_H-M   'P 1'
#
loop_
_entity.id
_entity.type
_entity.pdbx_description
1 polymer ?
#
loop_
_entity_poly.entity_id
_entity_poly.type
_entity_poly.pdbx_seq_one_letter_code
_entity_poly.pdbx_strand_id
1 'polypeptide(L)' 'MTRKKYDPLWEIVGEKSPLQGQEPDVDSICPHCNVRVHLGLGARAGARYACGLCGGVSQVVAEADGLRLEAVPAET' A
#
# COMPACT_ATOMS: atom_id res chain seq x y z
N MET A 1 40.21 -1.66 -41.44
CA MET A 1 39.88 -1.06 -40.13
C MET A 1 38.36 -1.07 -39.98
N THR A 2 37.83 -2.05 -39.26
CA THR A 2 36.39 -2.32 -39.14
C THR A 2 35.80 -1.39 -38.09
N ARG A 3 34.90 -0.48 -38.50
CA ARG A 3 34.19 0.44 -37.59
C ARG A 3 33.31 -0.38 -36.65
N LYS A 4 33.62 -0.37 -35.35
CA LYS A 4 32.72 -0.90 -34.31
C LYS A 4 31.48 -0.01 -34.27
N LYS A 5 30.37 -0.53 -34.79
CA LYS A 5 29.04 0.09 -34.74
C LYS A 5 28.52 -0.10 -33.32
N TYR A 6 28.49 0.96 -32.52
CA TYR A 6 27.86 0.93 -31.20
C TYR A 6 26.35 0.82 -31.43
N ASP A 7 25.73 -0.27 -30.96
CA ASP A 7 24.29 -0.42 -30.96
C ASP A 7 23.69 0.49 -29.88
N PRO A 8 22.84 1.46 -30.24
CA PRO A 8 22.22 2.35 -29.29
C PRO A 8 21.07 1.65 -28.56
N LEU A 9 21.37 0.94 -27.47
CA LEU A 9 20.36 0.36 -26.56
C LEU A 9 19.43 1.41 -25.88
N TRP A 10 19.56 2.71 -26.21
CA TRP A 10 18.76 3.80 -25.68
C TRP A 10 17.42 4.02 -26.40
N GLU A 11 17.18 3.37 -27.54
CA GLU A 11 15.88 3.47 -28.24
C GLU A 11 14.75 2.64 -27.58
N ILE A 12 15.06 1.83 -26.56
CA ILE A 12 14.10 1.02 -25.80
C ILE A 12 13.75 1.66 -24.45
N VAL A 13 13.77 2.99 -24.38
CA VAL A 13 13.30 3.75 -23.19
C VAL A 13 12.00 4.48 -23.56
N GLY A 14 11.06 3.73 -24.12
CA GLY A 14 9.68 4.16 -24.32
C GLY A 14 8.80 3.42 -23.34
N GLU A 15 8.21 4.17 -22.40
CA GLU A 15 7.15 3.71 -21.50
C GLU A 15 7.62 2.98 -20.23
N LYS A 16 7.74 3.76 -19.14
CA LYS A 16 7.61 3.21 -17.79
C LYS A 16 6.18 2.68 -17.67
N SER A 17 5.96 1.42 -18.01
CA SER A 17 4.70 0.76 -17.72
C SER A 17 4.54 0.75 -16.19
N PRO A 18 3.42 1.24 -15.63
CA PRO A 18 3.13 0.98 -14.22
C PRO A 18 3.17 -0.54 -14.03
N LEU A 19 3.76 -1.02 -12.94
CA LEU A 19 3.76 -2.45 -12.61
C LEU A 19 2.30 -2.91 -12.47
N GLN A 20 1.70 -3.33 -13.58
CA GLN A 20 0.34 -3.84 -13.63
C GLN A 20 0.28 -5.09 -12.76
N GLY A 21 -0.33 -4.96 -11.58
CA GLY A 21 -0.52 -6.10 -10.66
C GLY A 21 -0.18 -5.86 -9.19
N GLN A 22 0.35 -4.69 -8.81
CA GLN A 22 0.40 -4.34 -7.38
C GLN A 22 -1.03 -3.99 -6.94
N GLU A 23 -1.63 -4.84 -6.11
CA GLU A 23 -2.88 -4.51 -5.40
C GLU A 23 -2.72 -3.15 -4.71
N PRO A 24 -3.79 -2.33 -4.64
CA PRO A 24 -3.66 -0.96 -4.19
C PRO A 24 -3.07 -0.93 -2.78
N ASP A 25 -1.91 -0.29 -2.67
CA ASP A 25 -1.32 0.06 -1.39
C ASP A 25 -2.26 1.06 -0.70
N VAL A 26 -3.02 0.61 0.30
CA VAL A 26 -3.98 1.46 1.02
C VAL A 26 -3.37 2.00 2.30
N ASP A 27 -3.28 3.32 2.37
CA ASP A 27 -2.95 4.04 3.60
C ASP A 27 -4.22 4.41 4.36
N SER A 28 -4.17 4.28 5.68
CA SER A 28 -5.25 4.68 6.58
C SER A 28 -4.71 5.42 7.80
N ILE A 29 -5.58 6.12 8.52
CA ILE A 29 -5.19 6.83 9.75
C ILE A 29 -5.49 5.92 10.95
N CYS A 30 -4.49 5.66 11.78
CA CYS A 30 -4.71 4.91 13.02
C CYS A 30 -5.59 5.73 13.98
N PRO A 31 -6.74 5.21 14.45
CA PRO A 31 -7.65 5.96 15.33
C PRO A 31 -7.10 6.16 16.75
N HIS A 32 -6.01 5.47 17.12
CA HIS A 32 -5.41 5.54 18.46
C HIS A 32 -4.33 6.61 18.56
N CYS A 33 -3.41 6.65 17.59
CA CYS A 33 -2.27 7.59 17.59
C CYS A 33 -2.34 8.65 16.49
N ASN A 34 -3.35 8.61 15.62
CA ASN A 34 -3.56 9.52 14.48
C ASN A 34 -2.42 9.54 13.45
N VAL A 35 -1.52 8.55 13.48
CA VAL A 35 -0.47 8.40 12.47
C VAL A 35 -1.03 7.68 11.24
N ARG A 36 -0.60 8.12 10.05
CA ARG A 36 -0.88 7.41 8.79
C ARG A 36 -0.09 6.10 8.76
N VAL A 37 -0.81 5.01 8.56
CA VAL A 37 -0.27 3.65 8.52
C VAL A 37 -0.65 2.98 7.21
N HIS A 38 0.23 2.11 6.76
CA HIS A 38 0.03 1.33 5.55
C HIS A 38 -0.62 -0.02 5.90
N LEU A 39 -1.78 -0.34 5.31
CA LEU A 39 -2.55 -1.54 5.65
C LEU A 39 -2.01 -2.81 4.96
N GLY A 40 -1.25 -2.67 3.88
CA GLY A 40 -0.69 -3.79 3.10
C GLY A 40 -1.71 -4.50 2.21
N LEU A 41 -1.19 -5.32 1.29
CA LEU A 41 -1.96 -6.06 0.27
C LEU A 41 -2.98 -7.05 0.86
N GLY A 42 -2.75 -7.51 2.10
CA GLY A 42 -3.65 -8.45 2.80
C GLY A 42 -4.84 -7.79 3.50
N ALA A 43 -4.96 -6.46 3.47
CA ALA A 43 -6.00 -5.74 4.19
C ALA A 43 -7.38 -6.01 3.57
N ARG A 44 -8.30 -6.51 4.39
CA ARG A 44 -9.68 -6.80 4.00
C ARG A 44 -10.64 -6.21 5.02
N ALA A 45 -11.78 -5.72 4.55
CA ALA A 45 -12.85 -5.30 5.44
C ALA A 45 -13.22 -6.42 6.42
N GLY A 46 -13.42 -6.06 7.68
CA GLY A 46 -13.66 -6.97 8.80
C GLY A 46 -12.40 -7.47 9.51
N ALA A 47 -11.20 -7.35 8.91
CA ALA A 47 -9.97 -7.81 9.53
C ALA A 47 -9.56 -6.95 10.73
N ARG A 48 -8.90 -7.56 11.73
CA ARG A 48 -8.23 -6.83 12.81
C ARG A 48 -6.84 -6.39 12.34
N TYR A 49 -6.51 -5.14 12.57
CA TYR A 49 -5.22 -4.51 12.28
C TYR A 49 -4.60 -4.01 13.57
N ALA A 50 -3.34 -4.35 13.83
CA ALA A 50 -2.58 -3.83 14.96
C ALA A 50 -1.59 -2.76 14.48
N CYS A 51 -1.67 -1.55 15.04
CA CYS A 51 -0.74 -0.48 14.71
C CYS A 51 0.67 -0.82 15.23
N GLY A 52 1.64 -0.95 14.32
CA GLY A 52 3.04 -1.21 14.70
C GLY A 52 3.71 -0.12 15.54
N LEU A 53 3.13 1.10 15.60
CA LEU A 53 3.67 2.20 16.40
C LEU A 53 3.09 2.24 17.82
N CYS A 54 1.76 2.29 17.97
CA CYS A 54 1.12 2.45 19.28
C CYS A 54 0.62 1.14 19.89
N GLY A 55 0.64 0.03 19.14
CA GLY A 55 0.08 -1.26 19.56
C GLY A 55 -1.44 -1.32 19.58
N GLY A 56 -2.14 -0.22 19.28
CA GLY A 56 -3.61 -0.18 19.26
C GLY A 56 -4.19 -1.11 18.19
N VAL A 57 -5.23 -1.86 18.57
CA VAL A 57 -5.96 -2.76 17.67
C VAL A 57 -7.17 -2.03 17.11
N SER A 58 -7.35 -2.11 15.81
CA SER A 58 -8.43 -1.49 15.04
C SER A 58 -9.04 -2.52 14.10
N GLN A 59 -10.25 -2.26 13.62
CA GLN A 59 -10.88 -3.03 12.57
C GLN A 59 -10.79 -2.28 11.25
N VAL A 60 -10.49 -3.01 10.17
CA VAL A 60 -10.53 -2.48 8.81
C VAL A 60 -11.99 -2.48 8.34
N VAL A 61 -12.49 -1.33 7.90
CA VAL A 61 -13.84 -1.15 7.33
C VAL A 61 -13.73 -0.63 5.91
N ALA A 62 -14.64 -1.09 5.04
CA ALA A 62 -14.75 -0.57 3.68
C ALA A 62 -15.60 0.70 3.66
N GLU A 63 -15.10 1.73 2.98
CA GLU A 63 -15.77 3.00 2.73
C GLU A 63 -15.83 3.24 1.21
N ALA A 64 -16.61 4.22 0.76
CA ALA A 64 -16.84 4.47 -0.68
C ALA A 64 -15.54 4.69 -1.48
N ASP A 65 -14.52 5.27 -0.85
CA ASP A 65 -13.24 5.64 -1.47
C ASP A 65 -12.05 4.76 -1.01
N GLY A 66 -12.27 3.67 -0.24
CA GLY A 66 -11.19 2.77 0.17
C GLY A 66 -11.39 2.05 1.49
N LEU A 67 -10.29 1.70 2.16
CA LEU A 67 -10.29 1.05 3.47
C LEU A 67 -9.94 2.05 4.57
N ARG A 68 -10.72 2.02 5.65
CA ARG A 68 -10.54 2.86 6.84
C ARG A 68 -10.32 1.99 8.08
N LEU A 69 -9.63 2.53 9.08
CA LEU A 69 -9.51 1.93 10.40
C LEU A 69 -10.52 2.54 11.39
N GLU A 70 -11.23 1.67 12.10
CA GLU A 70 -12.07 2.04 13.25
C GLU A 70 -11.55 1.40 14.53
N ALA A 71 -11.68 2.11 15.65
CA ALA A 71 -11.30 1.57 16.94
C ALA A 71 -12.30 0.48 17.35
N VAL A 72 -11.80 -0.70 17.71
CA VAL A 72 -12.63 -1.77 18.29
C VAL A 72 -12.66 -1.59 19.81
N PRO A 73 -13.82 -1.73 20.47
CA PRO A 73 -13.88 -1.77 21.91
C PRO A 73 -13.09 -2.98 22.42
N ALA A 74 -12.29 -2.79 23.47
CA ALA A 74 -11.69 -3.90 24.18
C ALA A 74 -12.83 -4.74 24.78
N GLU A 75 -13.04 -5.97 24.27
CA GLU A 75 -13.96 -6.92 24.87
C GLU A 75 -13.48 -7.15 26.31
N THR A 76 -14.30 -6.76 27.28
CA THR A 76 -14.03 -6.85 28.73
C THR A 76 -14.12 -8.28 29.22
#